data_AF-A0A7D9J3X2-F1
#
_entry.id   AF-A0A7D9J3X2-F1
#
_cell.length_a   1.000
_cell.length_b   1.000
_cell.length_c   1.000
_cell.angle_alpha   90.00
_cell.angle_beta   90.00
_cell.angle_gamma   90.00
#
_symmetry.space_group_name_H-M   'P 1'
#
loop_
_entity.id
_entity.type
_entity.pdbx_description
1 polymer ?
#
loop_
_entity_poly.entity_id
_entity_poly.type
_entity_poly.pdbx_seq_one_letter_code
_entity_poly.pdbx_strand_id
1 'polypeptide(L)'
;MRLGVLPEISETPERDNHAEVRQNDALYKLKSKRYHDKRRNVRKSRIAVADKILMKNKRTDPLSAIPGKVINIRGNAVTARFDEGTFLCETSHISRLYESDLTSKNEKEYEENKRFKTTYSTRAESI
;
A
#
# COMPACT_ATOMS: atom_id res chain seq x y z
N MET A 1 -44.55 27.97 -33.68
CA MET A 1 -43.29 27.58 -33.02
C MET A 1 -42.41 26.90 -34.06
N ARG A 2 -41.21 27.41 -34.34
CA ARG A 2 -40.26 26.75 -35.26
C ARG A 2 -39.48 25.71 -34.46
N LEU A 3 -39.66 24.43 -34.77
CA LEU A 3 -38.81 23.36 -34.24
C LEU A 3 -37.43 23.51 -34.91
N GLY A 4 -36.40 23.73 -34.09
CA GLY A 4 -35.02 23.75 -34.57
C GLY A 4 -34.63 22.35 -35.04
N VAL A 5 -34.24 22.23 -36.31
CA VAL A 5 -33.70 21.00 -36.88
C VAL A 5 -32.31 20.81 -36.28
N LEU A 6 -32.15 19.80 -35.42
CA LEU A 6 -30.84 19.33 -34.97
C LEU A 6 -30.06 18.84 -36.21
N PRO A 7 -28.81 19.28 -36.42
CA PRO A 7 -28.04 18.82 -37.55
C PRO A 7 -27.82 17.31 -37.43
N GLU A 8 -28.15 16.58 -38.49
CA GLU A 8 -27.78 15.17 -38.64
C GLU A 8 -26.26 15.10 -38.61
N ILE A 9 -25.73 14.48 -37.55
CA ILE A 9 -24.31 14.15 -37.45
C ILE A 9 -24.10 13.06 -38.49
N SER A 10 -23.69 13.45 -39.70
CA SER A 10 -23.22 12.50 -40.70
C SER A 10 -22.10 11.71 -40.07
N GLU A 11 -22.31 10.40 -39.93
CA GLU A 11 -21.27 9.48 -39.50
C GLU A 11 -20.21 9.44 -40.61
N THR A 12 -19.27 10.37 -40.57
CA THR A 12 -18.12 10.35 -41.47
C THR A 12 -17.32 9.07 -41.20
N PRO A 13 -16.76 8.43 -42.25
CA PRO A 13 -15.96 7.21 -42.11
C PRO A 13 -14.61 7.43 -41.40
N GLU A 14 -14.38 8.60 -40.80
CA GLU A 14 -13.14 8.94 -40.08
C GLU A 14 -12.92 8.12 -38.79
N ARG A 15 -13.93 7.35 -38.35
CA ARG A 15 -13.81 6.46 -37.19
C ARG A 15 -12.69 5.40 -37.34
N ASP A 16 -12.25 5.09 -38.56
CA ASP A 16 -11.26 4.05 -38.82
C ASP A 16 -9.79 4.49 -38.61
N ASN A 17 -9.49 5.80 -38.51
CA ASN A 17 -8.10 6.30 -38.39
C ASN A 17 -7.66 6.70 -36.96
N HIS A 18 -8.40 6.29 -35.93
CA HIS A 18 -8.06 6.65 -34.54
C HIS A 18 -7.11 5.68 -33.83
N ALA A 19 -6.73 4.55 -34.44
CA ALA A 19 -5.84 3.59 -33.79
C ALA A 19 -4.43 4.17 -33.57
N GLU A 20 -3.87 4.79 -34.61
CA GLU A 20 -2.54 5.40 -34.56
C GLU A 20 -2.49 6.59 -33.59
N VAL A 21 -3.51 7.45 -33.60
CA VAL A 21 -3.64 8.58 -32.66
C VAL A 21 -3.70 8.08 -31.22
N ARG A 22 -4.49 7.04 -30.95
CA ARG A 22 -4.58 6.42 -29.61
C ARG A 22 -3.24 5.81 -29.17
N GLN A 23 -2.52 5.16 -30.09
CA GLN A 23 -1.21 4.59 -29.80
C GLN A 23 -0.18 5.67 -29.48
N ASN A 24 -0.14 6.75 -30.27
CA ASN A 24 0.76 7.88 -30.05
C ASN A 24 0.47 8.59 -28.72
N ASP A 25 -0.80 8.81 -28.39
CA ASP A 25 -1.21 9.36 -27.09
C ASP A 25 -0.79 8.45 -25.92
N ALA A 26 -1.00 7.13 -26.03
CA ALA A 26 -0.57 6.17 -25.02
C ALA A 26 0.95 6.19 -24.81
N LEU A 27 1.73 6.27 -25.89
CA LEU A 27 3.20 6.37 -25.84
C LEU A 27 3.64 7.69 -25.18
N TYR A 28 2.99 8.81 -25.51
CA TYR A 28 3.28 10.11 -24.90
C TYR A 28 2.99 10.08 -23.40
N LYS A 29 1.81 9.59 -22.99
CA LYS A 29 1.44 9.44 -21.58
C LYS A 29 2.42 8.54 -20.82
N LEU A 30 2.87 7.44 -21.43
CA LEU A 30 3.86 6.55 -20.84
C LEU A 30 5.21 7.25 -20.62
N LYS A 31 5.70 8.00 -21.62
CA LYS A 31 6.95 8.76 -21.51
C LYS A 31 6.85 9.85 -20.43
N SER A 32 5.77 10.62 -20.42
CA SER A 32 5.51 11.66 -19.44
C SER A 32 5.44 11.10 -18.02
N LYS A 33 4.76 9.96 -17.82
CA LYS A 33 4.75 9.24 -16.54
C LYS A 33 6.15 8.82 -16.11
N ARG A 34 6.92 8.17 -16.99
CA ARG A 34 8.30 7.73 -16.68
C ARG A 34 9.19 8.90 -16.28
N TYR A 35 9.09 10.02 -16.98
CA TYR A 35 9.85 11.23 -16.67
C TYR A 35 9.45 11.79 -15.29
N HIS A 36 8.16 11.91 -15.02
CA HIS A 36 7.66 12.39 -13.74
C HIS A 36 8.07 11.47 -12.58
N ASP A 37 7.90 10.16 -12.73
CA ASP A 37 8.28 9.15 -11.73
C ASP A 37 9.78 9.19 -11.44
N LYS A 38 10.62 9.29 -12.50
CA LYS A 38 12.07 9.43 -12.36
C LYS A 38 12.46 10.72 -11.64
N ARG A 39 11.86 11.85 -12.02
CA ARG A 39 12.15 13.17 -11.43
C ARG A 39 11.73 13.24 -9.95
N ARG A 40 10.68 12.54 -9.56
CA ARG A 40 10.13 12.51 -8.20
C ARG A 40 10.63 11.33 -7.35
N ASN A 41 11.56 10.51 -7.88
CA ASN A 41 12.04 9.28 -7.23
C ASN A 41 10.90 8.36 -6.74
N VAL A 42 9.82 8.27 -7.53
CA VAL A 42 8.64 7.46 -7.17
C VAL A 42 9.06 5.98 -7.11
N ARG A 43 8.75 5.33 -5.99
CA ARG A 43 8.99 3.90 -5.79
C ARG A 43 7.69 3.14 -5.98
N LYS A 44 7.77 1.97 -6.61
CA LYS A 44 6.64 1.04 -6.67
C LYS A 44 6.26 0.62 -5.25
N SER A 45 4.96 0.58 -4.95
CA SER A 45 4.48 0.03 -3.69
C SER A 45 4.81 -1.46 -3.61
N ARG A 46 5.21 -1.92 -2.42
CA ARG A 46 5.51 -3.34 -2.14
C ARG A 46 4.33 -4.07 -1.48
N ILE A 47 3.17 -3.44 -1.44
CA ILE A 47 1.96 -3.92 -0.77
C ILE A 47 1.05 -4.53 -1.83
N ALA A 48 0.60 -5.75 -1.57
CA ALA A 48 -0.34 -6.50 -2.38
C ALA A 48 -1.64 -6.78 -1.59
N VAL A 49 -2.68 -7.17 -2.32
CA VAL A 49 -3.92 -7.67 -1.70
C VAL A 49 -3.59 -8.91 -0.87
N ALA A 50 -4.27 -9.06 0.28
CA ALA A 50 -4.06 -10.08 1.29
C ALA A 50 -2.76 -9.97 2.12
N ASP A 51 -1.88 -9.00 1.87
CA ASP A 51 -0.73 -8.76 2.74
C ASP A 51 -1.17 -8.38 4.16
N LYS A 52 -0.40 -8.84 5.15
CA LYS A 52 -0.47 -8.35 6.53
C LYS A 52 0.25 -7.01 6.61
N ILE A 53 -0.41 -6.04 7.22
CA ILE A 53 0.07 -4.67 7.29
C ILE A 53 -0.07 -4.10 8.69
N LEU A 54 0.69 -3.06 8.96
CA LEU A 54 0.68 -2.31 10.19
C LEU A 54 0.38 -0.84 9.89
N MET A 55 -0.62 -0.28 10.56
CA MET A 55 -0.95 1.14 10.42
C MET A 55 -0.09 1.97 11.37
N LYS A 56 0.58 3.01 10.84
CA LYS A 56 1.32 3.98 11.64
C LYS A 56 0.34 4.96 12.27
N ASN A 57 0.17 4.88 13.58
CA ASN A 57 -0.60 5.88 14.31
C ASN A 57 0.25 7.16 14.54
N LYS A 58 -0.33 8.33 14.26
CA LYS A 58 0.34 9.63 14.47
C LYS A 58 0.33 10.10 15.93
N ARG A 59 -0.47 9.47 16.81
CA ARG A 59 -0.78 9.97 18.16
C ARG A 59 -0.70 8.93 19.28
N THR A 60 -0.59 7.64 18.97
CA THR A 60 -0.60 6.55 19.95
C THR A 60 0.75 5.87 20.02
N ASP A 61 1.01 5.22 21.16
CA ASP A 61 2.25 4.51 21.45
C ASP A 61 2.72 3.65 20.26
N PRO A 62 4.02 3.70 19.91
CA PRO A 62 4.58 2.90 18.82
C PRO A 62 4.43 1.38 19.02
N LEU A 63 4.01 0.94 20.22
CA LEU A 63 3.79 -0.44 20.62
C LEU A 63 2.35 -0.95 20.39
N SER A 64 1.36 -0.08 20.15
CA SER A 64 -0.05 -0.48 19.98
C SER A 64 -0.47 -0.68 18.52
N ALA A 65 0.50 -0.92 17.63
CA ALA A 65 0.22 -0.99 16.22
C ALA A 65 -0.56 -2.29 15.90
N ILE A 66 -1.84 -2.15 15.56
CA ILE A 66 -2.76 -3.26 15.28
C ILE A 66 -2.47 -3.80 13.87
N PRO A 67 -2.21 -5.12 13.72
CA PRO A 67 -2.05 -5.71 12.41
C PRO A 67 -3.40 -5.78 11.68
N GLY A 68 -3.39 -5.47 10.39
CA GLY A 68 -4.54 -5.57 9.51
C GLY A 68 -4.22 -6.38 8.26
N LYS A 69 -5.25 -6.75 7.51
CA LYS A 69 -5.13 -7.43 6.23
C LYS A 69 -5.64 -6.56 5.10
N VAL A 70 -4.87 -6.43 4.03
CA VAL A 70 -5.28 -5.66 2.84
C VAL A 70 -6.39 -6.38 2.09
N ILE A 71 -7.50 -5.67 1.87
CA ILE A 71 -8.64 -6.16 1.06
C ILE A 71 -8.52 -5.64 -0.38
N ASN A 72 -8.19 -4.36 -0.55
CA ASN A 72 -8.18 -3.72 -1.87
C ASN A 72 -7.12 -2.61 -1.95
N ILE A 73 -6.63 -2.35 -3.16
CA ILE A 73 -5.64 -1.31 -3.46
C ILE A 73 -6.14 -0.50 -4.65
N ARG A 74 -6.28 0.81 -4.46
CA ARG A 74 -6.65 1.78 -5.51
C ARG A 74 -5.66 2.94 -5.51
N GLY A 75 -4.66 2.86 -6.39
CA GLY A 75 -3.62 3.89 -6.48
C GLY A 75 -2.83 3.98 -5.17
N ASN A 76 -2.90 5.14 -4.50
CA ASN A 76 -2.26 5.37 -3.20
C ASN A 76 -3.14 4.96 -2.00
N ALA A 77 -4.42 4.67 -2.21
CA ALA A 77 -5.36 4.30 -1.16
C ALA A 77 -5.47 2.78 -1.03
N VAL A 78 -5.45 2.29 0.20
CA VAL A 78 -5.50 0.88 0.57
C VAL A 78 -6.69 0.68 1.50
N THR A 79 -7.58 -0.24 1.15
CA THR A 79 -8.65 -0.68 2.04
C THR A 79 -8.18 -1.89 2.81
N ALA A 80 -8.15 -1.80 4.13
CA ALA A 80 -7.67 -2.86 5.01
C ALA A 80 -8.65 -3.17 6.12
N ARG A 81 -8.70 -4.45 6.52
CA ARG A 81 -9.48 -4.94 7.65
C ARG A 81 -8.58 -5.10 8.86
N PHE A 82 -8.96 -4.45 9.95
CA PHE A 82 -8.39 -4.57 11.28
C PHE A 82 -9.46 -5.15 12.21
N ASP A 83 -9.10 -5.47 13.44
CA ASP A 83 -10.03 -6.03 14.43
C ASP A 83 -11.16 -5.05 14.78
N GLU A 84 -10.88 -3.75 14.75
CA GLU A 84 -11.85 -2.68 14.99
C GLU A 84 -12.81 -2.45 13.81
N GLY A 85 -12.44 -2.90 12.60
CA GLY A 85 -13.25 -2.67 11.40
C GLY A 85 -12.44 -2.50 10.11
N THR A 86 -13.10 -1.99 9.07
CA THR A 86 -12.48 -1.77 7.75
C THR A 86 -12.17 -0.29 7.56
N PHE A 87 -10.92 0.03 7.24
CA PHE A 87 -10.43 1.39 7.12
C PHE A 87 -9.83 1.64 5.73
N LEU A 88 -9.96 2.90 5.28
CA LEU A 88 -9.27 3.40 4.11
C LEU A 88 -8.00 4.13 4.58
N CYS A 89 -6.85 3.59 4.21
CA CYS A 89 -5.55 4.05 4.65
C CYS A 89 -4.70 4.47 3.45
N GLU A 90 -3.83 5.46 3.63
CA GLU A 90 -2.82 5.77 2.60
C GLU A 90 -1.65 4.82 2.70
N THR A 91 -1.05 4.48 1.56
CA THR A 91 0.12 3.58 1.48
C THR A 91 1.31 4.13 2.29
N SER A 92 1.44 5.46 2.41
CA SER A 92 2.47 6.16 3.20
C SER A 92 2.39 5.88 4.71
N HIS A 93 1.18 5.60 5.21
CA HIS A 93 0.89 5.35 6.62
C HIS A 93 0.89 3.87 6.97
N ILE A 94 1.28 3.00 6.03
CA ILE A 94 1.22 1.56 6.20
C ILE A 94 2.61 0.95 6.02
N SER A 95 2.95 0.02 6.91
CA SER A 95 4.14 -0.83 6.78
C SER A 95 3.69 -2.27 6.50
N ARG A 96 4.27 -2.92 5.49
CA ARG A 96 4.07 -4.36 5.27
C ARG A 96 4.77 -5.14 6.39
N LEU A 97 4.08 -6.13 6.93
CA LEU A 97 4.65 -7.09 7.88
C LEU A 97 5.12 -8.31 7.09
N TYR A 98 6.43 -8.59 7.15
CA TYR A 98 6.98 -9.84 6.62
C TYR A 98 6.99 -10.90 7.71
N GLU A 99 6.67 -12.15 7.35
CA GLU A 99 6.64 -13.26 8.32
C GLU A 99 8.04 -13.56 8.88
N SER A 100 9.11 -13.31 8.10
CA SER A 100 10.51 -13.38 8.57
C SER A 100 10.81 -12.45 9.76
N ASP A 101 10.12 -11.31 9.82
CA ASP A 101 10.34 -10.31 10.85
C ASP A 101 9.64 -10.69 12.17
N LEU A 102 8.65 -11.59 12.12
CA LEU A 102 7.96 -12.12 13.29
C LEU A 102 8.81 -13.19 13.99
N THR A 103 9.37 -14.13 13.24
CA THR A 103 10.26 -15.18 13.78
C THR A 103 11.50 -14.59 14.46
N SER A 104 12.13 -13.59 13.83
CA SER A 104 13.36 -12.96 14.35
C SER A 104 13.16 -12.19 15.66
N LYS A 105 11.94 -11.71 15.95
CA LYS A 105 11.63 -11.01 17.21
C LYS A 105 11.34 -11.98 18.34
N ASN A 106 10.57 -13.04 18.06
CA ASN A 106 10.24 -14.06 19.03
C ASN A 106 11.50 -14.79 19.54
N GLU A 107 12.48 -15.04 18.66
CA GLU A 107 13.76 -15.66 19.05
C GLU A 107 14.58 -14.76 19.99
N LYS A 108 14.65 -13.45 19.71
CA LYS A 108 15.36 -12.49 20.57
C LYS A 108 14.68 -12.33 21.92
N GLU A 109 13.35 -12.25 21.94
CA GLU A 109 12.57 -12.15 23.18
C GLU A 109 12.70 -13.42 24.04
N TYR A 110 12.76 -14.61 23.42
CA TYR A 110 13.00 -15.86 24.12
C TYR A 110 14.40 -15.90 24.77
N GLU A 111 15.44 -15.50 24.03
CA GLU A 111 16.81 -15.46 24.55
C GLU A 111 16.99 -14.41 25.66
N GLU A 112 16.35 -13.24 25.53
CA GLU A 112 16.40 -12.20 26.55
C GLU A 112 15.70 -12.64 27.84
N ASN A 113 14.50 -13.22 27.73
CA ASN A 113 13.77 -13.78 28.87
C ASN A 113 14.51 -14.94 29.55
N LYS A 114 15.19 -15.79 28.78
CA LYS A 114 16.05 -16.86 29.30
C LYS A 114 17.24 -16.28 30.07
N ARG A 115 17.86 -15.22 29.54
CA ARG A 115 18.97 -14.52 30.19
C ARG A 115 18.55 -13.88 31.51
N PHE A 116 17.39 -13.21 31.54
CA PHE A 116 16.83 -12.62 32.76
C PHE A 116 16.55 -13.69 33.83
N LYS A 117 15.86 -14.79 33.48
CA LYS A 117 15.60 -15.88 34.44
C LYS A 117 16.88 -16.47 35.04
N THR A 118 17.93 -16.62 34.24
CA THR A 118 19.22 -17.14 34.70
C THR A 118 19.89 -16.20 35.70
N THR A 119 19.86 -14.88 35.45
CA THR A 119 20.48 -13.89 36.36
C THR A 119 19.80 -13.73 37.72
N TYR A 120 18.49 -13.97 37.82
CA TYR A 120 17.79 -13.94 39.11
C TYR A 120 17.99 -15.23 39.90
N SER A 121 18.15 -16.37 39.23
CA SER A 121 18.45 -17.66 39.87
C SER A 121 19.83 -17.65 40.54
N THR A 122 20.87 -17.19 39.85
CA THR A 122 22.24 -17.17 40.39
C THR A 122 22.40 -16.19 41.57
N ARG A 123 21.62 -15.10 41.58
CA ARG A 123 21.63 -14.12 42.68
C ARG A 123 20.89 -14.61 43.93
N ALA A 124 19.92 -15.52 43.80
CA ALA A 124 19.19 -16.11 44.92
C ALA A 124 20.01 -17.21 45.65
N GLU A 125 20.97 -17.83 44.98
CA GLU A 125 21.83 -18.90 45.52
C GLU A 125 23.12 -18.37 46.19
N SER A 126 23.32 -17.05 46.21
CA SER A 126 24.52 -16.39 46.76
C SER A 126 24.30 -15.70 48.13
N ILE A 127 23.24 -16.07 48.85
CA ILE A 127 22.92 -15.61 50.22
C ILE A 127 22.86 -16.84 51.12
#